data_AF-A0A662BQN2-F1
#
_entry.id   AF-A0A662BQN2-F1
#
_cell.length_a   1.000
_cell.length_b   1.000
_cell.length_c   1.000
_cell.angle_alpha   90.00
_cell.angle_beta   90.00
_cell.angle_gamma   90.00
#
_symmetry.space_group_name_H-M   'P 1'
#
loop_
_entity.id
_entity.type
_entity.pdbx_description
1 polymer ?
#
loop_
_entity_poly.entity_id
_entity_poly.type
_entity_poly.pdbx_seq_one_letter_code
_entity_poly.pdbx_strand_id
1 'polypeptide(L)'
;FPAISQVNYLNNEIVSALNSEDREEIMNAEKIKAYGDELMREAELMEKGIGLKMVKKEDYLSEKIRQMDDETLDISRRAVRKKIRASKHYGNANLITAYVYTKNLKELSFQSSRSDKNKIESLIEESSSLMQKSRIIRGKVLQINNEFLVYPHLIDANEIEFKAVSKLKIAYSFIFKNATIDYQQSLKDKGIISEIENTKSSVNIYFKIQVAASKEYLSNENLKKIYDTDENLDSEYDNGWYKYSVRKKFRTYDDACEFKNAMNVKDAFILAFMQEKKVPVPEVVQLQNPNSKRKTEIAPKNVAIVYRLQIGVSTLPASNESVKRMKSGGKLVIMMKHDGWYSYTIGDFKSRKDADKFKKNKKLTNATVLAFKNGKPLGND
;
A
#
# COMPACT_ATOMS: atom_id res chain seq x y z
N PHE A 1 8.21 -2.68 3.78
CA PHE A 1 6.88 -2.68 3.15
C PHE A 1 6.86 -2.50 1.61
N PRO A 2 7.78 -3.07 0.78
CA PRO A 2 7.72 -2.85 -0.69
C PRO A 2 6.62 -3.68 -1.41
N ALA A 3 6.19 -4.80 -0.84
CA ALA A 3 5.25 -5.70 -1.50
C ALA A 3 3.82 -5.13 -1.57
N ILE A 4 3.38 -4.37 -0.57
CA ILE A 4 2.03 -3.81 -0.52
C ILE A 4 1.85 -2.66 -1.53
N SER A 5 2.87 -1.82 -1.73
CA SER A 5 2.80 -0.74 -2.73
C SER A 5 2.77 -1.28 -4.16
N GLN A 6 3.53 -2.35 -4.45
CA GLN A 6 3.50 -3.01 -5.76
C GLN A 6 2.14 -3.67 -6.05
N VAL A 7 1.50 -4.28 -5.05
CA VAL A 7 0.16 -4.86 -5.20
C VAL A 7 -0.90 -3.78 -5.49
N ASN A 8 -0.83 -2.63 -4.83
CA ASN A 8 -1.75 -1.53 -5.08
C ASN A 8 -1.54 -0.89 -6.46
N TYR A 9 -0.28 -0.74 -6.90
CA TYR A 9 0.03 -0.24 -8.23
C TYR A 9 -0.51 -1.18 -9.32
N LEU A 10 -0.24 -2.49 -9.20
CA LEU A 10 -0.71 -3.50 -10.14
C LEU A 10 -2.24 -3.58 -10.20
N ASN A 11 -2.92 -3.44 -9.05
CA ASN A 11 -4.39 -3.38 -9.01
C ASN A 11 -4.94 -2.21 -9.82
N ASN A 12 -4.31 -1.03 -9.74
CA ASN A 12 -4.78 0.15 -10.47
C ASN A 12 -4.60 0.00 -11.99
N GLU A 13 -3.48 -0.57 -12.44
CA GLU A 13 -3.28 -0.86 -13.87
C GLU A 13 -4.29 -1.89 -14.37
N ILE A 14 -4.49 -2.97 -13.61
CA ILE A 14 -5.47 -4.02 -13.93
C ILE A 14 -6.89 -3.44 -14.07
N VAL A 15 -7.32 -2.62 -13.11
CA VAL A 15 -8.66 -2.01 -13.15
C VAL A 15 -8.77 -1.03 -14.31
N SER A 16 -7.70 -0.28 -14.63
CA SER A 16 -7.71 0.64 -15.76
C SER A 16 -7.88 -0.05 -17.12
N ALA A 17 -7.51 -1.33 -17.21
CA ALA A 17 -7.63 -2.16 -18.41
C ALA A 17 -9.04 -2.73 -18.64
N LEU A 18 -9.92 -2.67 -17.63
CA LEU A 18 -11.33 -3.06 -17.78
C LEU A 18 -12.10 -2.01 -18.58
N ASN A 19 -13.18 -2.43 -19.24
CA ASN A 19 -14.11 -1.49 -19.88
C ASN A 19 -14.80 -0.59 -18.83
N SER A 20 -15.49 0.46 -19.26
CA SER A 20 -16.11 1.43 -18.33
C SER A 20 -17.15 0.82 -17.40
N GLU A 21 -17.99 -0.10 -17.90
CA GLU A 21 -19.04 -0.76 -17.14
C GLU A 21 -18.44 -1.64 -16.03
N ASP A 22 -17.50 -2.51 -16.39
CA ASP A 22 -16.83 -3.40 -15.45
C ASP A 22 -16.01 -2.62 -14.41
N ARG A 23 -15.43 -1.46 -14.76
CA ARG A 23 -14.79 -0.56 -13.80
C ARG A 23 -15.79 0.01 -12.80
N GLU A 24 -16.97 0.40 -13.26
CA GLU A 24 -18.03 0.90 -12.39
C GLU A 24 -18.49 -0.19 -11.41
N GLU A 25 -18.63 -1.43 -11.87
CA GLU A 25 -18.96 -2.57 -11.01
C GLU A 25 -17.88 -2.81 -9.94
N ILE A 26 -16.60 -2.74 -10.29
CA ILE A 26 -15.49 -2.85 -9.32
C ILE A 26 -15.52 -1.70 -8.31
N MET A 27 -15.74 -0.46 -8.76
CA MET A 27 -15.87 0.68 -7.84
C MET A 27 -17.08 0.52 -6.90
N ASN A 28 -18.19 -0.02 -7.41
CA ASN A 28 -19.36 -0.30 -6.59
C ASN A 28 -19.07 -1.41 -5.56
N ALA A 29 -18.30 -2.45 -5.92
CA ALA A 29 -17.82 -3.44 -4.98
C ALA A 29 -16.91 -2.83 -3.89
N GLU A 30 -16.04 -1.88 -4.26
CA GLU A 30 -15.21 -1.14 -3.30
C GLU A 30 -16.03 -0.26 -2.34
N LYS A 31 -17.08 0.41 -2.83
CA LYS A 31 -18.02 1.16 -1.97
C LYS A 31 -18.74 0.23 -1.00
N ILE A 32 -19.21 -0.94 -1.46
CA ILE A 32 -19.84 -1.95 -0.60
C ILE A 32 -18.87 -2.41 0.49
N LYS A 33 -17.60 -2.64 0.13
CA LYS A 33 -16.57 -3.02 1.09
C LYS A 33 -16.32 -1.91 2.12
N ALA A 34 -16.20 -0.65 1.68
CA ALA A 34 -15.98 0.50 2.57
C ALA A 34 -17.12 0.66 3.58
N TYR A 35 -18.37 0.43 3.16
CA TYR A 35 -19.51 0.40 4.08
C TYR A 35 -19.43 -0.77 5.08
N GLY A 36 -18.96 -1.94 4.64
CA GLY A 36 -18.63 -3.05 5.54
C GLY A 36 -17.57 -2.68 6.58
N ASP A 37 -16.52 -1.96 6.17
CA ASP A 37 -15.44 -1.50 7.05
C ASP A 37 -15.98 -0.53 8.13
N GLU A 38 -16.90 0.37 7.76
CA GLU A 38 -17.57 1.26 8.70
C GLU A 38 -18.39 0.50 9.76
N LEU A 39 -19.22 -0.45 9.34
CA LEU A 39 -20.00 -1.30 10.24
C LEU A 39 -19.12 -2.12 11.19
N MET A 40 -17.98 -2.62 10.70
CA MET A 40 -17.01 -3.36 11.52
C MET A 40 -16.42 -2.46 12.60
N ARG A 41 -15.98 -1.25 12.23
CA ARG A 41 -15.43 -0.26 13.15
C ARG A 41 -16.43 0.13 14.24
N GLU A 42 -17.70 0.35 13.88
CA GLU A 42 -18.75 0.64 14.85
C GLU A 42 -18.95 -0.51 15.84
N ALA A 43 -18.95 -1.76 15.38
CA ALA A 43 -19.05 -2.92 16.24
C ALA A 43 -17.86 -3.06 17.19
N GLU A 44 -16.64 -2.82 16.72
CA GLU A 44 -15.42 -2.82 17.53
C GLU A 44 -15.45 -1.73 18.61
N LEU A 45 -15.99 -0.55 18.30
CA LEU A 45 -16.17 0.53 19.28
C LEU A 45 -17.19 0.14 20.37
N MET A 46 -18.29 -0.52 19.99
CA MET A 46 -19.27 -1.05 20.96
C MET A 46 -18.63 -2.06 21.89
N GLU A 47 -17.91 -3.05 21.36
CA GLU A 47 -17.21 -4.07 22.17
C GLU A 47 -16.16 -3.47 23.11
N LYS A 48 -15.42 -2.47 22.62
CA LYS A 48 -14.45 -1.75 23.44
C LYS A 48 -15.11 -1.02 24.61
N GLY A 49 -16.30 -0.44 24.40
CA GLY A 49 -17.07 0.26 25.43
C GLY A 49 -17.45 -0.64 26.61
N ILE A 50 -17.70 -1.93 26.35
CA ILE A 50 -18.08 -2.93 27.34
C ILE A 50 -16.91 -3.83 27.78
N GLY A 51 -15.66 -3.46 27.44
CA GLY A 51 -14.47 -4.22 27.83
C GLY A 51 -14.37 -5.63 27.20
N LEU A 52 -15.11 -5.90 26.13
CA LEU A 52 -15.11 -7.18 25.45
C LEU A 52 -14.06 -7.22 24.34
N LYS A 53 -13.26 -8.29 24.35
CA LYS A 53 -12.55 -8.78 23.17
C LYS A 53 -13.22 -10.08 22.76
N MET A 54 -13.77 -10.14 21.54
CA MET A 54 -14.21 -11.42 20.99
C MET A 54 -13.01 -12.36 20.86
N VAL A 55 -13.15 -13.55 21.42
CA VAL A 55 -12.18 -14.65 21.25
C VAL A 55 -12.73 -15.57 20.17
N LYS A 56 -11.86 -16.09 19.30
CA LYS A 56 -12.25 -16.94 18.16
C LYS A 56 -12.80 -18.34 18.53
N LYS A 57 -12.90 -18.69 19.82
CA LYS A 57 -13.32 -20.03 20.27
C LYS A 57 -14.78 -20.03 20.73
N GLU A 58 -15.59 -20.91 20.13
CA GLU A 58 -17.02 -21.08 20.43
C GLU A 58 -17.30 -21.39 21.89
N ASP A 59 -16.49 -22.27 22.50
CA ASP A 59 -16.64 -22.68 23.90
C ASP A 59 -16.49 -21.50 24.87
N TYR A 60 -15.54 -20.61 24.59
CA TYR A 60 -15.26 -19.44 25.42
C TYR A 60 -16.37 -18.38 25.32
N LEU A 61 -17.00 -18.26 24.15
CA LEU A 61 -18.11 -17.32 23.96
C LEU A 61 -19.32 -17.72 24.81
N SER A 62 -19.64 -19.02 24.84
CA SER A 62 -20.83 -19.53 25.53
C SER A 62 -20.77 -19.32 27.05
N GLU A 63 -19.59 -19.52 27.65
CA GLU A 63 -19.39 -19.30 29.09
C GLU A 63 -19.41 -17.81 29.45
N LYS A 64 -18.76 -16.96 28.64
CA LYS A 64 -18.73 -15.51 28.88
C LYS A 64 -20.10 -14.86 28.73
N ILE A 65 -20.92 -15.33 27.76
CA ILE A 65 -22.29 -14.85 27.56
C ILE A 65 -23.17 -15.13 28.78
N ARG A 66 -22.98 -16.27 29.46
CA ARG A 66 -23.76 -16.61 30.68
C ARG A 66 -23.46 -15.70 31.87
N GLN A 67 -22.32 -15.01 31.86
CA GLN A 67 -21.88 -14.14 32.95
C GLN A 67 -22.20 -12.66 32.72
N MET A 68 -22.76 -12.29 31.56
CA MET A 68 -23.12 -10.91 31.25
C MET A 68 -24.44 -10.52 31.89
N ASP A 69 -24.52 -9.28 32.37
CA ASP A 69 -25.80 -8.63 32.62
C ASP A 69 -26.56 -8.37 31.31
N ASP A 70 -27.87 -8.11 31.42
CA ASP A 70 -28.76 -7.95 30.26
C ASP A 70 -28.36 -6.76 29.36
N GLU A 71 -27.82 -5.68 29.92
CA GLU A 71 -27.39 -4.49 29.17
C GLU A 71 -26.15 -4.80 28.33
N THR A 72 -25.13 -5.41 28.96
CA THR A 72 -23.91 -5.86 28.28
C THR A 72 -24.23 -6.89 27.19
N LEU A 73 -25.18 -7.80 27.45
CA LEU A 73 -25.63 -8.78 26.46
C LEU A 73 -26.32 -8.13 25.25
N ASP A 74 -27.17 -7.12 25.47
CA ASP A 74 -27.80 -6.37 24.37
C ASP A 74 -26.78 -5.64 23.49
N ILE A 75 -25.83 -4.92 24.11
CA ILE A 75 -24.76 -4.22 23.35
C ILE A 75 -23.95 -5.22 22.54
N SER A 76 -23.63 -6.38 23.14
CA SER A 76 -22.91 -7.46 22.46
C SER A 76 -23.67 -8.01 21.25
N ARG A 77 -24.98 -8.25 21.37
CA ARG A 77 -25.84 -8.68 20.25
C ARG A 77 -25.87 -7.64 19.13
N ARG A 78 -25.99 -6.35 19.48
CA ARG A 78 -25.95 -5.26 18.49
C ARG A 78 -24.62 -5.21 17.74
N ALA A 79 -23.50 -5.37 18.45
CA ALA A 79 -22.17 -5.44 17.84
C ALA A 79 -22.04 -6.64 16.89
N VAL A 80 -22.45 -7.84 17.33
CA VAL A 80 -22.46 -9.06 16.49
C VAL A 80 -23.29 -8.88 15.23
N ARG A 81 -24.49 -8.32 15.32
CA ARG A 81 -25.34 -8.06 14.14
C ARG A 81 -24.68 -7.12 13.15
N LYS A 82 -23.99 -6.07 13.61
CA LYS A 82 -23.21 -5.18 12.74
C LYS A 82 -22.07 -5.93 12.05
N LYS A 83 -21.35 -6.78 12.79
CA LYS A 83 -20.29 -7.65 12.22
C LYS A 83 -20.83 -8.64 11.17
N ILE A 84 -21.99 -9.25 11.42
CA ILE A 84 -22.67 -10.12 10.45
C ILE A 84 -23.01 -9.34 9.18
N ARG A 85 -23.58 -8.13 9.31
CA ARG A 85 -23.89 -7.26 8.16
C ARG A 85 -22.63 -6.89 7.38
N ALA A 86 -21.57 -6.45 8.07
CA ALA A 86 -20.27 -6.16 7.46
C ALA A 86 -19.74 -7.37 6.67
N SER A 87 -19.78 -8.56 7.27
CA SER A 87 -19.34 -9.79 6.60
C SER A 87 -20.19 -10.17 5.38
N LYS A 88 -21.50 -9.87 5.38
CA LYS A 88 -22.34 -10.04 4.19
C LYS A 88 -21.95 -9.06 3.07
N HIS A 89 -21.65 -7.80 3.41
CA HIS A 89 -21.17 -6.81 2.44
C HIS A 89 -19.83 -7.22 1.82
N TYR A 90 -18.86 -7.68 2.62
CA TYR A 90 -17.60 -8.20 2.09
C TYR A 90 -17.81 -9.37 1.12
N GLY A 91 -18.71 -10.28 1.46
CA GLY A 91 -19.10 -11.38 0.59
C GLY A 91 -19.63 -10.92 -0.76
N ASN A 92 -20.59 -10.00 -0.74
CA ASN A 92 -21.17 -9.43 -1.96
C ASN A 92 -20.10 -8.73 -2.81
N ALA A 93 -19.23 -7.93 -2.21
CA ALA A 93 -18.14 -7.27 -2.91
C ALA A 93 -17.18 -8.27 -3.57
N ASN A 94 -16.83 -9.35 -2.87
CA ASN A 94 -15.98 -10.41 -3.43
C ASN A 94 -16.66 -11.14 -4.60
N LEU A 95 -17.96 -11.42 -4.51
CA LEU A 95 -18.73 -12.07 -5.57
C LEU A 95 -18.81 -11.21 -6.84
N ILE A 96 -19.11 -9.91 -6.71
CA ILE A 96 -19.11 -8.95 -7.83
C ILE A 96 -17.72 -8.93 -8.47
N THR A 97 -16.68 -8.77 -7.65
CA THR A 97 -15.30 -8.72 -8.14
C THR A 97 -14.93 -9.99 -8.90
N ALA A 98 -15.26 -11.17 -8.36
CA ALA A 98 -14.97 -12.43 -9.02
C ALA A 98 -15.75 -12.63 -10.32
N TYR A 99 -17.00 -12.17 -10.37
CA TYR A 99 -17.82 -12.18 -11.57
C TYR A 99 -17.16 -11.37 -12.69
N VAL A 100 -16.80 -10.10 -12.42
CA VAL A 100 -16.14 -9.20 -13.38
C VAL A 100 -14.85 -9.83 -13.94
N TYR A 101 -13.96 -10.29 -13.06
CA TYR A 101 -12.70 -10.88 -13.51
C TYR A 101 -12.92 -12.18 -14.29
N THR A 102 -13.85 -13.03 -13.87
CA THR A 102 -14.12 -14.29 -14.58
C THR A 102 -14.71 -14.04 -15.97
N LYS A 103 -15.62 -13.07 -16.10
CA LYS A 103 -16.19 -12.62 -17.38
C LYS A 103 -15.07 -12.19 -18.35
N ASN A 104 -14.23 -11.24 -17.92
CA ASN A 104 -13.15 -10.72 -18.77
C ASN A 104 -12.06 -11.78 -19.05
N LEU A 105 -11.76 -12.67 -18.09
CA LEU A 105 -10.80 -13.76 -18.32
C LEU A 105 -11.29 -14.74 -19.38
N LYS A 106 -12.59 -15.04 -19.43
CA LYS A 106 -13.16 -15.89 -20.49
C LYS A 106 -12.98 -15.27 -21.86
N GLU A 107 -13.27 -13.98 -21.99
CA GLU A 107 -13.12 -13.23 -23.25
C GLU A 107 -11.65 -13.19 -23.71
N LEU A 108 -10.72 -12.95 -22.79
CA LEU A 108 -9.30 -12.77 -23.13
C LEU A 108 -8.51 -14.08 -23.24
N SER A 109 -8.93 -15.17 -22.59
CA SER A 109 -8.21 -16.45 -22.60
C SER A 109 -8.01 -17.03 -24.00
N PHE A 110 -8.86 -16.65 -24.97
CA PHE A 110 -8.75 -17.03 -26.39
C PHE A 110 -7.54 -16.41 -27.09
N GLN A 111 -6.94 -15.36 -26.53
CA GLN A 111 -5.87 -14.57 -27.15
C GLN A 111 -4.48 -14.86 -26.57
N SER A 112 -4.38 -15.65 -25.48
CA SER A 112 -3.11 -15.87 -24.77
C SER A 112 -2.21 -16.95 -25.39
N SER A 113 -0.90 -16.85 -25.15
CA SER A 113 0.10 -17.86 -25.52
C SER A 113 -0.20 -19.22 -24.87
N ARG A 114 0.21 -20.32 -25.52
CA ARG A 114 -0.07 -21.70 -25.03
C ARG A 114 0.53 -21.98 -23.65
N SER A 115 1.68 -21.39 -23.30
CA SER A 115 2.34 -21.60 -22.00
C SER A 115 1.62 -20.88 -20.86
N ASP A 116 1.13 -19.66 -21.08
CA ASP A 116 0.43 -18.90 -20.05
C ASP A 116 -1.01 -19.38 -19.88
N LYS A 117 -1.62 -19.90 -20.94
CA LYS A 117 -2.97 -20.46 -20.92
C LYS A 117 -3.15 -21.51 -19.82
N ASN A 118 -2.27 -22.52 -19.74
CA ASN A 118 -2.38 -23.58 -18.72
C ASN A 118 -2.30 -23.01 -17.29
N LYS A 119 -1.47 -21.99 -17.08
CA LYS A 119 -1.32 -21.34 -15.78
C LYS A 119 -2.55 -20.50 -15.42
N ILE A 120 -3.11 -19.78 -16.38
CA ILE A 120 -4.33 -19.01 -16.23
C ILE A 120 -5.51 -19.94 -15.92
N GLU A 121 -5.66 -21.04 -16.68
CA GLU A 121 -6.70 -22.05 -16.47
C GLU A 121 -6.62 -22.67 -15.08
N SER A 122 -5.42 -23.05 -14.63
CA SER A 122 -5.20 -23.56 -13.28
C SER A 122 -5.61 -22.55 -12.20
N LEU A 123 -5.29 -21.26 -12.36
CA LEU A 123 -5.71 -20.22 -11.41
C LEU A 123 -7.24 -20.00 -11.40
N ILE A 124 -7.90 -20.09 -12.55
CA ILE A 124 -9.36 -19.99 -12.69
C ILE A 124 -10.05 -21.18 -12.02
N GLU A 125 -9.52 -22.40 -12.21
CA GLU A 125 -10.02 -23.62 -11.58
C GLU A 125 -9.88 -23.56 -10.06
N GLU A 126 -8.70 -23.19 -9.55
CA GLU A 126 -8.47 -22.97 -8.12
C GLU A 126 -9.45 -21.94 -7.54
N SER A 127 -9.65 -20.81 -8.23
CA SER A 127 -10.62 -19.79 -7.80
C SER A 127 -12.04 -20.35 -7.75
N SER A 128 -12.45 -21.11 -8.76
CA SER A 128 -13.80 -21.69 -8.83
C SER A 128 -14.04 -22.69 -7.70
N SER A 129 -13.06 -23.54 -7.40
CA SER A 129 -13.08 -24.47 -6.26
C SER A 129 -13.22 -23.73 -4.92
N LEU A 130 -12.46 -22.64 -4.72
CA LEU A 130 -12.56 -21.81 -3.53
C LEU A 130 -13.95 -21.15 -3.40
N MET A 131 -14.51 -20.61 -4.49
CA MET A 131 -15.86 -20.03 -4.48
C MET A 131 -16.95 -21.07 -4.18
N GLN A 132 -16.80 -22.30 -4.67
CA GLN A 132 -17.71 -23.39 -4.32
C GLN A 132 -17.62 -23.71 -2.82
N LYS A 133 -16.41 -23.76 -2.27
CA LYS A 133 -16.18 -24.00 -0.84
C LYS A 133 -16.80 -22.90 0.03
N SER A 134 -16.63 -21.62 -0.31
CA SER A 134 -17.26 -20.52 0.45
C SER A 134 -18.79 -20.57 0.37
N ARG A 135 -19.35 -20.94 -0.79
CA ARG A 135 -20.80 -21.10 -0.96
C ARG A 135 -21.37 -22.18 -0.04
N ILE A 136 -20.67 -23.30 0.12
CA ILE A 136 -21.07 -24.36 1.07
C ILE A 136 -21.09 -23.83 2.50
N ILE A 137 -20.06 -23.06 2.91
CA ILE A 137 -20.00 -22.46 4.26
C ILE A 137 -21.17 -21.49 4.47
N ARG A 138 -21.43 -20.60 3.51
CA ARG A 138 -22.58 -19.68 3.57
C ARG A 138 -23.92 -20.41 3.64
N GLY A 139 -24.06 -21.54 2.94
CA GLY A 139 -25.25 -22.39 3.02
C GLY A 139 -25.46 -22.94 4.43
N LYS A 140 -24.40 -23.40 5.10
CA LYS A 140 -24.45 -23.85 6.50
C LYS A 140 -24.84 -22.73 7.46
N VAL A 141 -24.33 -21.51 7.24
CA VAL A 141 -24.67 -20.33 8.06
C VAL A 141 -26.17 -20.06 8.11
N LEU A 142 -26.91 -20.33 7.03
CA LEU A 142 -28.37 -20.12 7.00
C LEU A 142 -29.13 -21.05 7.96
N GLN A 143 -28.52 -22.14 8.41
CA GLN A 143 -29.10 -23.11 9.33
C GLN A 143 -28.80 -22.80 10.81
N ILE A 144 -27.98 -21.77 11.08
CA ILE A 144 -27.55 -21.43 12.44
C ILE A 144 -28.50 -20.39 13.03
N ASN A 145 -29.23 -20.78 14.07
CA ASN A 145 -30.15 -19.89 14.78
C ASN A 145 -29.45 -18.91 15.74
N ASN A 146 -28.23 -19.22 16.17
CA ASN A 146 -27.47 -18.38 17.10
C ASN A 146 -26.55 -17.40 16.36
N GLU A 147 -26.86 -16.10 16.45
CA GLU A 147 -26.08 -15.04 15.78
C GLU A 147 -24.60 -14.99 16.19
N PHE A 148 -24.26 -15.39 17.42
CA PHE A 148 -22.87 -15.43 17.87
C PHE A 148 -22.03 -16.50 17.14
N LEU A 149 -22.68 -17.57 16.67
CA LEU A 149 -22.03 -18.64 15.89
C LEU A 149 -22.03 -18.33 14.38
N VAL A 150 -22.94 -17.48 13.91
CA VAL A 150 -23.02 -17.08 12.49
C VAL A 150 -21.75 -16.32 12.06
N TYR A 151 -21.28 -15.39 12.89
CA TYR A 151 -20.22 -14.47 12.50
C TYR A 151 -18.88 -15.16 12.16
N PRO A 152 -18.33 -16.06 13.00
CA PRO A 152 -17.08 -16.77 12.69
C PRO A 152 -17.09 -17.47 11.32
N HIS A 153 -18.16 -18.20 11.01
CA HIS A 153 -18.29 -18.89 9.72
C HIS A 153 -18.36 -17.93 8.52
N LEU A 154 -18.97 -16.74 8.69
CA LEU A 154 -18.96 -15.73 7.64
C LEU A 154 -17.57 -15.13 7.41
N ILE A 155 -16.73 -15.01 8.45
CA ILE A 155 -15.32 -14.62 8.28
C ILE A 155 -14.58 -15.67 7.45
N ASP A 156 -14.72 -16.95 7.81
CA ASP A 156 -14.07 -18.05 7.08
C ASP A 156 -14.48 -18.07 5.60
N ALA A 157 -15.77 -17.86 5.32
CA ALA A 157 -16.26 -17.73 3.95
C ALA A 157 -15.63 -16.55 3.21
N ASN A 158 -15.57 -15.37 3.85
CA ASN A 158 -14.97 -14.17 3.27
C ASN A 158 -13.47 -14.33 2.99
N GLU A 159 -12.72 -15.00 3.87
CA GLU A 159 -11.29 -15.27 3.67
C GLU A 159 -11.06 -16.18 2.46
N ILE A 160 -11.92 -17.19 2.27
CA ILE A 160 -11.86 -18.10 1.11
C ILE A 160 -12.18 -17.35 -0.19
N GLU A 161 -13.21 -16.50 -0.18
CA GLU A 161 -13.60 -15.69 -1.35
C GLU A 161 -12.52 -14.67 -1.73
N PHE A 162 -11.90 -14.03 -0.74
CA PHE A 162 -10.77 -13.12 -0.98
C PHE A 162 -9.59 -13.83 -1.64
N LYS A 163 -9.29 -15.06 -1.22
CA LYS A 163 -8.27 -15.91 -1.87
C LYS A 163 -8.65 -16.22 -3.32
N ALA A 164 -9.91 -16.55 -3.58
CA ALA A 164 -10.41 -16.80 -4.94
C ALA A 164 -10.25 -15.56 -5.84
N VAL A 165 -10.71 -14.40 -5.38
CA VAL A 165 -10.54 -13.12 -6.09
C VAL A 165 -9.06 -12.83 -6.36
N SER A 166 -8.17 -13.09 -5.40
CA SER A 166 -6.73 -12.88 -5.58
C SER A 166 -6.15 -13.75 -6.69
N LYS A 167 -6.62 -15.00 -6.83
CA LYS A 167 -6.21 -15.90 -7.93
C LYS A 167 -6.66 -15.36 -9.29
N LEU A 168 -7.90 -14.87 -9.40
CA LEU A 168 -8.42 -14.25 -10.62
C LEU A 168 -7.64 -12.99 -11.00
N LYS A 169 -7.31 -12.12 -10.05
CA LYS A 169 -6.48 -10.93 -10.29
C LYS A 169 -5.09 -11.30 -10.82
N ILE A 170 -4.47 -12.33 -10.25
CA ILE A 170 -3.19 -12.84 -10.74
C ILE A 170 -3.33 -13.38 -12.16
N ALA A 171 -4.35 -14.19 -12.44
CA ALA A 171 -4.64 -14.71 -13.78
C ALA A 171 -4.80 -13.57 -14.81
N TYR A 172 -5.58 -12.54 -14.44
CA TYR A 172 -5.82 -11.38 -15.29
C TYR A 172 -4.54 -10.59 -15.56
N SER A 173 -3.68 -10.46 -14.56
CA SER A 173 -2.38 -9.78 -14.72
C SER A 173 -1.44 -10.48 -15.71
N PHE A 174 -1.51 -11.81 -15.82
CA PHE A 174 -0.72 -12.56 -16.81
C PHE A 174 -1.15 -12.20 -18.23
N ILE A 175 -2.46 -12.19 -18.48
CA ILE A 175 -3.02 -11.80 -19.78
C ILE A 175 -2.63 -10.36 -20.11
N PHE A 176 -2.85 -9.43 -19.18
CA PHE A 176 -2.59 -8.01 -19.43
C PHE A 176 -1.11 -7.72 -19.69
N LYS A 177 -0.21 -8.36 -18.92
CA LYS A 177 1.23 -8.21 -19.13
C LYS A 177 1.65 -8.68 -20.53
N ASN A 178 1.09 -9.80 -21.00
CA ASN A 178 1.39 -10.31 -22.34
C ASN A 178 0.81 -9.40 -23.42
N ALA A 179 -0.45 -8.97 -23.29
CA ALA A 179 -1.06 -8.02 -24.21
C ALA A 179 -0.26 -6.71 -24.30
N THR A 180 0.27 -6.23 -23.17
CA THR A 180 1.14 -5.05 -23.14
C THR A 180 2.46 -5.29 -23.85
N ILE A 181 3.10 -6.44 -23.66
CA ILE A 181 4.35 -6.82 -24.34
C ILE A 181 4.12 -6.94 -25.85
N ASP A 182 3.04 -7.61 -26.27
CA ASP A 182 2.71 -7.81 -27.68
C ASP A 182 2.38 -6.47 -28.36
N TYR A 183 1.67 -5.58 -27.67
CA TYR A 183 1.40 -4.22 -28.16
C TYR A 183 2.68 -3.39 -28.28
N GLN A 184 3.55 -3.41 -27.26
CA GLN A 184 4.84 -2.71 -27.30
C GLN A 184 5.73 -3.26 -28.41
N GLN A 185 5.78 -4.57 -28.61
CA GLN A 185 6.54 -5.19 -29.71
C GLN A 185 5.96 -4.79 -31.07
N SER A 186 4.62 -4.80 -31.23
CA SER A 186 3.96 -4.35 -32.46
C SER A 186 4.24 -2.87 -32.78
N LEU A 187 4.24 -2.00 -31.79
CA LEU A 187 4.61 -0.59 -31.97
C LEU A 187 6.10 -0.42 -32.31
N LYS A 188 6.97 -1.27 -31.78
CA LYS A 188 8.40 -1.29 -32.11
C LYS A 188 8.62 -1.71 -33.57
N ASP A 189 7.95 -2.76 -34.00
CA ASP A 189 8.06 -3.30 -35.36
C ASP A 189 7.51 -2.31 -36.40
N LYS A 190 6.54 -1.47 -36.01
CA LYS A 190 6.03 -0.36 -36.84
C LYS A 190 6.91 0.90 -36.84
N GLY A 191 8.02 0.92 -36.11
CA GLY A 191 8.88 2.11 -35.98
C GLY A 191 8.27 3.27 -35.17
N ILE A 192 7.08 3.07 -34.59
CA ILE A 192 6.35 4.10 -33.83
C ILE A 192 7.06 4.36 -32.48
N ILE A 193 7.63 3.33 -31.85
CA ILE A 193 8.38 3.51 -30.59
C ILE A 193 9.61 4.40 -30.78
N SER A 194 10.32 4.32 -31.92
CA SER A 194 11.46 5.22 -32.18
C SER A 194 11.03 6.69 -32.37
N GLU A 195 9.82 6.93 -32.87
CA GLU A 195 9.24 8.29 -32.95
C GLU A 195 8.70 8.78 -31.59
N ILE A 196 8.12 7.89 -30.78
CA ILE A 196 7.67 8.19 -29.41
C ILE A 196 8.84 8.41 -28.45
N GLU A 197 9.94 7.67 -28.60
CA GLU A 197 11.17 7.86 -27.81
C GLU A 197 11.88 9.17 -28.18
N ASN A 198 11.72 9.64 -29.41
CA ASN A 198 12.16 10.99 -29.83
C ASN A 198 11.18 12.09 -29.43
N THR A 199 9.90 11.76 -29.21
CA THR A 199 8.88 12.66 -28.64
C THR A 199 8.59 12.34 -27.19
N LYS A 200 9.59 11.85 -26.44
CA LYS A 200 9.49 11.44 -25.02
C LYS A 200 8.84 12.55 -24.21
N SER A 201 7.52 12.45 -24.16
CA SER A 201 6.63 13.40 -23.54
C SER A 201 7.08 13.45 -22.10
N SER A 202 7.58 14.62 -21.70
CA SER A 202 8.13 14.84 -20.37
C SER A 202 7.14 14.29 -19.37
N VAL A 203 7.47 13.17 -18.72
CA VAL A 203 6.63 12.62 -17.64
C VAL A 203 6.39 13.78 -16.69
N ASN A 204 5.13 14.20 -16.57
CA ASN A 204 4.80 15.40 -15.82
C ASN A 204 4.98 15.08 -14.34
N ILE A 205 6.19 15.38 -13.87
CA ILE A 205 6.64 15.27 -12.51
C ILE A 205 6.62 16.67 -11.92
N TYR A 206 5.98 16.80 -10.77
CA TYR A 206 6.05 18.02 -10.00
C TYR A 206 6.05 17.74 -8.50
N PHE A 207 6.44 18.73 -7.72
CA PHE A 207 6.46 18.66 -6.27
C PHE A 207 5.55 19.73 -5.68
N LYS A 208 4.94 19.41 -4.54
CA LYS A 208 4.22 20.36 -3.69
C LYS A 208 4.81 20.33 -2.30
N ILE A 209 4.65 21.42 -1.56
CA ILE A 209 5.10 21.49 -0.17
C ILE A 209 3.86 21.51 0.71
N GLN A 210 3.69 20.47 1.53
CA GLN A 210 2.64 20.42 2.53
C GLN A 210 3.13 21.17 3.78
N VAL A 211 2.35 22.14 4.25
CA VAL A 211 2.70 23.02 5.38
C VAL A 211 1.95 22.65 6.65
N ALA A 212 0.76 22.07 6.54
CA ALA A 212 -0.04 21.65 7.69
C ALA A 212 -0.92 20.44 7.35
N ALA A 213 -1.36 19.74 8.40
CA ALA A 213 -2.46 18.78 8.34
C ALA A 213 -3.26 18.87 9.64
N SER A 214 -4.59 18.89 9.54
CA SER A 214 -5.50 18.97 10.68
C SER A 214 -6.71 18.06 10.47
N LYS A 215 -7.28 17.53 11.56
CA LYS A 215 -8.57 16.82 11.50
C LYS A 215 -9.74 17.78 11.31
N GLU A 216 -9.55 19.03 11.70
CA GLU A 216 -10.53 20.11 11.57
C GLU A 216 -10.09 21.09 10.49
N TYR A 217 -11.07 21.71 9.84
CA TYR A 217 -10.80 22.74 8.84
C TYR A 217 -10.18 23.98 9.50
N LEU A 218 -9.00 24.37 9.03
CA LEU A 218 -8.32 25.60 9.41
C LEU A 218 -8.74 26.74 8.47
N SER A 219 -9.23 27.84 9.05
CA SER A 219 -9.47 29.08 8.32
C SER A 219 -8.16 29.69 7.84
N ASN A 220 -8.25 30.63 6.88
CA ASN A 220 -7.09 31.36 6.40
C ASN A 220 -6.38 32.14 7.52
N GLU A 221 -7.09 32.69 8.51
CA GLU A 221 -6.42 33.35 9.65
C GLU A 221 -5.60 32.38 10.49
N ASN A 222 -6.10 31.15 10.69
CA ASN A 222 -5.37 30.13 11.43
C ASN A 222 -4.19 29.56 10.64
N LEU A 223 -4.32 29.44 9.33
CA LEU A 223 -3.20 29.05 8.46
C LEU A 223 -2.10 30.11 8.44
N LYS A 224 -2.45 31.41 8.44
CA LYS A 224 -1.46 32.51 8.50
C LYS A 224 -0.61 32.50 9.78
N LYS A 225 -1.14 31.99 10.89
CA LYS A 225 -0.38 31.81 12.14
C LYS A 225 0.67 30.70 12.04
N ILE A 226 0.47 29.74 11.15
CA ILE A 226 1.38 28.61 10.89
C ILE A 226 2.35 28.95 9.75
N TYR A 227 1.87 29.74 8.80
CA TYR A 227 2.52 30.05 7.53
C TYR A 227 2.31 31.53 7.18
N ASP A 228 3.29 32.37 7.55
CA ASP A 228 3.25 33.80 7.30
C ASP A 228 3.90 34.13 5.95
N THR A 229 3.16 33.84 4.86
CA THR A 229 3.59 34.23 3.51
C THR A 229 2.38 34.64 2.67
N ASP A 230 2.63 35.43 1.63
CA ASP A 230 1.61 35.86 0.67
C ASP A 230 1.15 34.75 -0.29
N GLU A 231 1.74 33.55 -0.22
CA GLU A 231 1.41 32.45 -1.12
C GLU A 231 0.08 31.79 -0.75
N ASN A 232 -0.74 31.53 -1.77
CA ASN A 232 -2.00 30.83 -1.60
C ASN A 232 -1.78 29.36 -1.26
N LEU A 233 -2.60 28.84 -0.35
CA LEU A 233 -2.64 27.43 0.01
C LEU A 233 -3.79 26.71 -0.70
N ASP A 234 -3.51 25.51 -1.20
CA ASP A 234 -4.53 24.53 -1.58
C ASP A 234 -4.89 23.67 -0.36
N SER A 235 -6.18 23.34 -0.20
CA SER A 235 -6.66 22.38 0.79
C SER A 235 -7.22 21.13 0.12
N GLU A 236 -6.85 19.96 0.63
CA GLU A 236 -7.37 18.65 0.21
C GLU A 236 -7.84 17.86 1.43
N TYR A 237 -9.00 17.21 1.36
CA TYR A 237 -9.48 16.32 2.42
C TYR A 237 -9.20 14.86 2.04
N ASP A 238 -8.31 14.20 2.77
CA ASP A 238 -7.92 12.82 2.51
C ASP A 238 -7.71 12.04 3.82
N ASN A 239 -8.32 10.85 3.90
CA ASN A 239 -8.22 9.93 5.04
C ASN A 239 -8.57 10.56 6.40
N GLY A 240 -9.56 11.45 6.44
CA GLY A 240 -10.00 12.12 7.67
C GLY A 240 -9.12 13.32 8.07
N TRP A 241 -8.28 13.82 7.17
CA TRP A 241 -7.41 14.96 7.40
C TRP A 241 -7.58 16.00 6.30
N TYR A 242 -7.70 17.27 6.69
CA TYR A 242 -7.45 18.41 5.83
C TYR A 242 -5.95 18.63 5.72
N LYS A 243 -5.42 18.54 4.50
CA LYS A 243 -4.02 18.76 4.17
C LYS A 243 -3.89 20.08 3.44
N TYR A 244 -2.95 20.89 3.88
CA TYR A 244 -2.72 22.22 3.34
C TYR A 244 -1.35 22.26 2.68
N SER A 245 -1.34 22.62 1.40
CA SER A 245 -0.12 22.67 0.59
C SER A 245 0.02 24.01 -0.10
N VAL A 246 1.25 24.45 -0.34
CA VAL A 246 1.51 25.61 -1.19
C VAL A 246 0.99 25.32 -2.60
N ARG A 247 0.21 26.24 -3.17
CA ARG A 247 -0.41 26.08 -4.50
C ARG A 247 0.64 25.93 -5.60
N LYS A 248 1.80 26.59 -5.44
CA LYS A 248 2.93 26.54 -6.37
C LYS A 248 3.43 25.09 -6.57
N LYS A 249 3.44 24.64 -7.83
CA LYS A 249 4.03 23.36 -8.24
C LYS A 249 5.50 23.59 -8.64
N PHE A 250 6.41 22.82 -8.07
CA PHE A 250 7.84 22.87 -8.40
C PHE A 250 8.19 21.80 -9.42
N ARG A 251 8.99 22.15 -10.43
CA ARG A 251 9.41 21.20 -11.45
C ARG A 251 10.53 20.30 -10.98
N THR A 252 11.39 20.75 -10.06
CA THR A 252 12.47 19.94 -9.51
C THR A 252 12.37 19.81 -8.00
N TYR A 253 12.95 18.75 -7.45
CA TYR A 253 13.04 18.55 -6.01
C TYR A 253 13.89 19.63 -5.33
N ASP A 254 14.96 20.09 -5.99
CA ASP A 254 15.87 21.09 -5.44
C ASP A 254 15.16 22.44 -5.28
N ASP A 255 14.38 22.88 -6.27
CA ASP A 255 13.55 24.10 -6.17
C ASP A 255 12.56 24.01 -4.99
N ALA A 256 11.93 22.85 -4.82
CA ALA A 256 11.00 22.62 -3.71
C ALA A 256 11.72 22.64 -2.34
N CYS A 257 12.96 22.15 -2.30
CA CYS A 257 13.78 22.14 -1.10
C CYS A 257 14.22 23.55 -0.71
N GLU A 258 14.72 24.34 -1.67
CA GLU A 258 15.08 25.74 -1.47
C GLU A 258 13.89 26.55 -0.99
N PHE A 259 12.75 26.41 -1.66
CA PHE A 259 11.53 27.12 -1.27
C PHE A 259 11.07 26.71 0.13
N LYS A 260 11.04 25.41 0.43
CA LYS A 260 10.69 24.92 1.77
C LYS A 260 11.61 25.53 2.85
N ASN A 261 12.90 25.59 2.60
CA ASN A 261 13.87 26.13 3.57
C ASN A 261 13.69 27.64 3.76
N ALA A 262 13.40 28.38 2.67
CA ALA A 262 13.14 29.82 2.73
C ALA A 262 11.89 30.17 3.54
N MET A 263 10.84 29.33 3.49
CA MET A 263 9.60 29.53 4.24
C MET A 263 9.76 29.39 5.76
N ASN A 264 10.81 28.74 6.25
CA ASN A 264 11.06 28.51 7.68
C ASN A 264 9.90 27.84 8.46
N VAL A 265 9.10 27.00 7.80
CA VAL A 265 8.04 26.21 8.46
C VAL A 265 8.61 24.89 8.98
N LYS A 266 8.71 24.77 10.31
CA LYS A 266 9.41 23.66 11.01
C LYS A 266 8.98 22.26 10.54
N ASP A 267 7.70 22.08 10.23
CA ASP A 267 7.10 20.78 9.93
C ASP A 267 6.68 20.62 8.46
N ALA A 268 7.08 21.54 7.59
CA ALA A 268 6.79 21.41 6.16
C ALA A 268 7.55 20.22 5.53
N PHE A 269 6.91 19.54 4.58
CA PHE A 269 7.56 18.45 3.84
C PHE A 269 7.14 18.42 2.37
N ILE A 270 8.01 17.86 1.55
CA ILE A 270 7.86 17.84 0.10
C ILE A 270 7.09 16.56 -0.29
N LEU A 271 6.08 16.75 -1.12
CA LEU A 271 5.30 15.72 -1.79
C LEU A 271 5.74 15.66 -3.25
N ALA A 272 5.86 14.45 -3.81
CA ALA A 272 6.11 14.26 -5.23
C ALA A 272 4.85 13.73 -5.92
N PHE A 273 4.58 14.24 -7.11
CA PHE A 273 3.48 13.83 -7.96
C PHE A 273 4.01 13.46 -9.35
N MET A 274 3.49 12.36 -9.87
CA MET A 274 3.76 11.90 -11.23
C MET A 274 2.41 11.64 -11.89
N GLN A 275 2.10 12.37 -12.96
CA GLN A 275 0.79 12.32 -13.62
C GLN A 275 -0.37 12.56 -12.64
N GLU A 276 -0.27 13.60 -11.80
CA GLU A 276 -1.25 13.97 -10.77
C GLU A 276 -1.44 12.92 -9.65
N LYS A 277 -0.69 11.81 -9.64
CA LYS A 277 -0.70 10.83 -8.56
C LYS A 277 0.46 11.05 -7.61
N LYS A 278 0.19 11.06 -6.31
CA LYS A 278 1.21 11.13 -5.27
C LYS A 278 2.09 9.88 -5.30
N VAL A 279 3.39 10.08 -5.28
CA VAL A 279 4.42 9.02 -5.33
C VAL A 279 5.52 9.27 -4.30
N PRO A 280 6.29 8.25 -3.89
CA PRO A 280 7.40 8.43 -2.98
C PRO A 280 8.48 9.34 -3.57
N VAL A 281 8.86 10.40 -2.84
CA VAL A 281 9.90 11.36 -3.24
C VAL A 281 11.21 10.67 -3.70
N PRO A 282 11.74 9.64 -3.02
CA PRO A 282 12.99 9.00 -3.44
C PRO A 282 12.93 8.36 -4.83
N GLU A 283 11.76 7.89 -5.26
CA GLU A 283 11.57 7.28 -6.60
C GLU A 283 11.64 8.35 -7.69
N VAL A 284 11.01 9.50 -7.44
CA VAL A 284 10.94 10.61 -8.40
C VAL A 284 12.27 11.34 -8.54
N VAL A 285 12.98 11.59 -7.43
CA VAL A 285 14.29 12.27 -7.46
C VAL A 285 15.31 11.51 -8.33
N GLN A 286 15.21 10.17 -8.37
CA GLN A 286 16.05 9.34 -9.24
C GLN A 286 15.74 9.56 -10.73
N LEU A 287 14.47 9.79 -11.08
CA LEU A 287 14.04 10.02 -12.46
C LEU A 287 14.45 11.40 -12.99
N GLN A 288 14.51 12.42 -12.13
CA GLN A 288 14.84 13.79 -12.55
C GLN A 288 16.32 14.01 -12.85
N ASN A 289 17.18 13.22 -12.23
CA ASN A 289 18.63 13.36 -12.36
C ASN A 289 19.25 12.08 -12.94
N PRO A 290 18.92 11.70 -14.20
CA PRO A 290 19.48 10.49 -14.82
C PRO A 290 21.01 10.59 -15.00
N ASN A 291 21.53 11.83 -15.10
CA ASN A 291 22.96 12.12 -15.19
C ASN A 291 23.64 12.33 -13.83
N SER A 292 22.90 12.35 -12.72
CA SER A 292 23.50 12.14 -11.39
C SER A 292 23.91 10.67 -11.32
N LYS A 293 25.04 10.36 -11.94
CA LYS A 293 25.87 9.19 -11.63
C LYS A 293 26.46 9.32 -10.22
N ARG A 294 25.66 9.66 -9.21
CA ARG A 294 25.89 9.09 -7.89
C ARG A 294 25.49 7.63 -8.06
N LYS A 295 26.50 6.75 -8.21
CA LYS A 295 26.35 5.29 -8.16
C LYS A 295 25.57 4.89 -6.89
N THR A 296 24.25 5.00 -6.92
CA THR A 296 23.39 3.96 -6.38
C THR A 296 23.25 3.00 -7.54
N GLU A 297 24.23 2.10 -7.65
CA GLU A 297 24.01 0.86 -8.39
C GLU A 297 22.79 0.22 -7.74
N ILE A 298 21.64 0.38 -8.38
CA ILE A 298 20.56 -0.56 -8.23
C ILE A 298 21.19 -1.89 -8.60
N ALA A 299 21.42 -2.71 -7.58
CA ALA A 299 22.05 -4.01 -7.69
C ALA A 299 21.47 -4.73 -8.91
N PRO A 300 22.32 -5.19 -9.86
CA PRO A 300 21.85 -5.99 -10.98
C PRO A 300 20.99 -7.13 -10.44
N LYS A 301 19.90 -7.44 -11.14
CA LYS A 301 18.90 -8.48 -10.82
C LYS A 301 19.51 -9.87 -10.53
N ASN A 302 20.80 -10.06 -10.80
CA ASN A 302 21.60 -11.16 -10.31
C ASN A 302 22.23 -10.84 -8.95
N VAL A 303 21.50 -11.15 -7.88
CA VAL A 303 22.03 -11.60 -6.57
C VAL A 303 23.21 -10.80 -5.99
N ALA A 304 23.31 -9.49 -6.21
CA ALA A 304 24.40 -8.71 -5.63
C ALA A 304 24.10 -8.44 -4.15
N ILE A 305 24.94 -8.97 -3.27
CA ILE A 305 24.95 -8.59 -1.85
C ILE A 305 25.34 -7.12 -1.76
N VAL A 306 24.55 -6.32 -1.07
CA VAL A 306 24.82 -4.90 -0.81
C VAL A 306 25.13 -4.72 0.66
N TYR A 307 26.17 -3.97 1.00
CA TYR A 307 26.53 -3.66 2.37
C TYR A 307 26.00 -2.28 2.75
N ARG A 308 25.44 -2.13 3.95
CA ARG A 308 24.96 -0.84 4.50
C ARG A 308 25.52 -0.63 5.89
N LEU A 309 25.58 0.63 6.33
CA LEU A 309 25.95 0.95 7.72
C LEU A 309 24.68 1.20 8.54
N GLN A 310 24.42 0.34 9.52
CA GLN A 310 23.41 0.55 10.55
C GLN A 310 23.93 1.55 11.57
N ILE A 311 23.25 2.68 11.68
CA ILE A 311 23.62 3.81 12.56
C ILE A 311 22.69 3.96 13.76
N GLY A 312 21.66 3.11 13.86
CA GLY A 312 20.75 3.07 15.01
C GLY A 312 19.76 1.92 14.91
N VAL A 313 19.31 1.45 16.07
CA VAL A 313 18.27 0.43 16.23
C VAL A 313 17.39 0.82 17.42
N SER A 314 16.07 0.64 17.29
CA SER A 314 15.12 0.92 18.36
C SER A 314 13.89 0.03 18.24
N THR A 315 13.24 -0.30 19.36
CA THR A 315 11.91 -0.96 19.37
C THR A 315 10.78 0.02 19.03
N LEU A 316 11.06 1.33 19.09
CA LEU A 316 10.14 2.40 18.72
C LEU A 316 10.70 3.19 17.53
N PRO A 317 9.83 3.65 16.61
CA PRO A 317 10.29 4.49 15.51
C PRO A 317 10.86 5.81 16.06
N ALA A 318 12.09 6.14 15.68
CA ALA A 318 12.70 7.43 15.91
C ALA A 318 11.91 8.54 15.20
N SER A 319 11.76 9.69 15.86
CA SER A 319 11.15 10.89 15.26
C SER A 319 12.01 11.43 14.12
N ASN A 320 11.43 12.26 13.26
CA ASN A 320 12.16 12.89 12.15
C ASN A 320 13.34 13.74 12.64
N GLU A 321 13.18 14.46 13.75
CA GLU A 321 14.26 15.24 14.38
C GLU A 321 15.37 14.33 14.88
N SER A 322 15.00 13.18 15.44
CA SER A 322 15.96 12.18 15.91
C SER A 322 16.75 11.60 14.75
N VAL A 323 16.09 11.28 13.63
CA VAL A 323 16.75 10.81 12.40
C VAL A 323 17.67 11.88 11.81
N LYS A 324 17.25 13.15 11.78
CA LYS A 324 18.09 14.28 11.32
C LYS A 324 19.35 14.45 12.17
N ARG A 325 19.28 14.18 13.48
CA ARG A 325 20.43 14.22 14.40
C ARG A 325 21.35 13.00 14.27
N MET A 326 20.93 11.92 13.61
CA MET A 326 21.80 10.77 13.42
C MET A 326 22.98 11.16 12.51
N LYS A 327 24.20 10.85 12.94
CA LYS A 327 25.40 11.09 12.13
C LYS A 327 25.36 10.20 10.89
N SER A 328 24.92 10.75 9.75
CA SER A 328 24.79 10.01 8.49
C SER A 328 25.99 10.15 7.57
N GLY A 329 26.96 11.00 7.91
CA GLY A 329 28.11 11.29 7.05
C GLY A 329 27.73 11.92 5.70
N GLY A 330 26.57 12.58 5.62
CA GLY A 330 26.03 13.18 4.39
C GLY A 330 25.25 12.20 3.50
N LYS A 331 24.87 11.03 4.03
CA LYS A 331 24.02 10.05 3.33
C LYS A 331 22.58 10.12 3.83
N LEU A 332 21.64 9.67 2.99
CA LEU A 332 20.24 9.50 3.37
C LEU A 332 20.11 8.34 4.36
N VAL A 333 19.33 8.54 5.42
CA VAL A 333 18.99 7.49 6.38
C VAL A 333 17.76 6.73 5.88
N ILE A 334 17.90 5.41 5.76
CA ILE A 334 16.85 4.47 5.35
C ILE A 334 16.38 3.72 6.59
N MET A 335 15.09 3.85 6.92
CA MET A 335 14.46 3.10 8.01
C MET A 335 13.89 1.77 7.50
N MET A 336 14.16 0.68 8.22
CA MET A 336 13.62 -0.65 7.94
C MET A 336 12.99 -1.23 9.21
N LYS A 337 11.83 -1.86 9.08
CA LYS A 337 11.14 -2.56 10.18
C LYS A 337 11.27 -4.08 10.02
N HIS A 338 11.77 -4.77 11.03
CA HIS A 338 11.86 -6.23 11.10
C HIS A 338 11.65 -6.70 12.55
N ASP A 339 10.77 -7.68 12.75
CA ASP A 339 10.56 -8.34 14.05
C ASP A 339 10.34 -7.38 15.24
N GLY A 340 9.57 -6.32 15.00
CA GLY A 340 9.28 -5.29 16.03
C GLY A 340 10.38 -4.25 16.22
N TRP A 341 11.51 -4.37 15.54
CA TRP A 341 12.62 -3.42 15.56
C TRP A 341 12.62 -2.50 14.35
N TYR A 342 13.10 -1.27 14.57
CA TYR A 342 13.35 -0.24 13.58
C TYR A 342 14.87 -0.04 13.45
N SER A 343 15.42 -0.40 12.29
CA SER A 343 16.83 -0.22 11.95
C SER A 343 17.01 0.95 11.00
N TYR A 344 18.00 1.79 11.31
CA TYR A 344 18.34 2.99 10.55
C TYR A 344 19.68 2.73 9.86
N THR A 345 19.67 2.64 8.54
CA THR A 345 20.84 2.33 7.73
C THR A 345 21.19 3.45 6.77
N ILE A 346 22.46 3.55 6.39
CA ILE A 346 22.94 4.50 5.39
C ILE A 346 23.82 3.81 4.37
N GLY A 347 23.81 4.36 3.16
CA GLY A 347 24.65 3.93 2.05
C GLY A 347 24.24 2.58 1.44
N ASP A 348 24.75 2.34 0.24
CA ASP A 348 24.70 1.07 -0.48
C ASP A 348 26.13 0.84 -1.01
N PHE A 349 26.87 -0.03 -0.33
CA PHE A 349 28.28 -0.31 -0.63
C PHE A 349 28.39 -1.66 -1.32
N LYS A 350 29.27 -1.75 -2.32
CA LYS A 350 29.49 -2.98 -3.08
C LYS A 350 30.20 -4.06 -2.27
N SER A 351 30.96 -3.66 -1.25
CA SER A 351 31.76 -4.54 -0.42
C SER A 351 31.75 -4.07 1.03
N ARG A 352 31.97 -5.02 1.97
CA ARG A 352 32.19 -4.71 3.39
C ARG A 352 33.35 -3.72 3.57
N LYS A 353 34.44 -3.90 2.81
CA LYS A 353 35.63 -3.03 2.85
C LYS A 353 35.31 -1.58 2.50
N ASP A 354 34.43 -1.34 1.52
CA ASP A 354 34.00 0.02 1.15
C ASP A 354 33.15 0.66 2.25
N ALA A 355 32.26 -0.13 2.86
CA ALA A 355 31.44 0.32 3.99
C ALA A 355 32.31 0.67 5.19
N ASP A 356 33.30 -0.16 5.53
CA ASP A 356 34.24 0.09 6.63
C ASP A 356 35.12 1.32 6.37
N LYS A 357 35.61 1.49 5.13
CA LYS A 357 36.36 2.69 4.73
C LYS A 357 35.51 3.95 4.91
N PHE A 358 34.23 3.91 4.50
CA PHE A 358 33.30 5.02 4.70
C PHE A 358 33.04 5.29 6.20
N LYS A 359 32.78 4.23 6.99
CA LYS A 359 32.58 4.29 8.45
C LYS A 359 33.74 5.00 9.13
N LYS A 360 34.99 4.61 8.82
CA LYS A 360 36.22 5.21 9.35
C LYS A 360 36.35 6.68 8.93
N ASN A 361 36.21 6.96 7.63
CA ASN A 361 36.37 8.32 7.08
C ASN A 361 35.35 9.33 7.65
N LYS A 362 34.12 8.87 7.92
CA LYS A 362 33.04 9.71 8.48
C LYS A 362 32.96 9.67 10.00
N LYS A 363 33.92 9.03 10.68
CA LYS A 363 33.97 8.91 12.15
C LYS A 363 32.67 8.33 12.73
N LEU A 364 32.08 7.35 12.05
CA LEU A 364 30.85 6.67 12.45
C LEU A 364 31.17 5.47 13.35
N THR A 365 31.82 5.72 14.49
CA THR A 365 32.39 4.66 15.36
C THR A 365 31.36 3.62 15.79
N ASN A 366 30.12 4.05 16.03
CA ASN A 366 29.04 3.20 16.54
C ASN A 366 28.22 2.52 15.43
N ALA A 367 28.59 2.70 14.16
CA ALA A 367 27.84 2.09 13.05
C ALA A 367 28.25 0.63 12.82
N THR A 368 27.30 -0.25 12.50
CA THR A 368 27.56 -1.66 12.18
C THR A 368 27.40 -1.90 10.69
N VAL A 369 28.35 -2.57 10.03
CA VAL A 369 28.18 -2.96 8.63
C VAL A 369 27.28 -4.19 8.55
N LEU A 370 26.18 -4.09 7.82
CA LEU A 370 25.24 -5.18 7.57
C LEU A 370 25.24 -5.55 6.09
N ALA A 371 25.17 -6.84 5.78
CA ALA A 371 25.01 -7.34 4.42
C ALA A 371 23.53 -7.54 4.10
N PHE A 372 23.11 -7.19 2.88
CA PHE A 372 21.74 -7.31 2.41
C PHE A 372 21.69 -8.11 1.11
N LYS A 373 20.74 -9.03 1.04
CA LYS A 373 20.41 -9.77 -0.19
C LYS A 373 18.92 -9.58 -0.46
N ASN A 374 18.59 -9.06 -1.65
CA ASN A 374 17.21 -8.75 -2.05
C ASN A 374 16.47 -7.88 -1.02
N GLY A 375 17.17 -6.89 -0.43
CA GLY A 375 16.60 -5.97 0.55
C GLY A 375 16.37 -6.55 1.96
N LYS A 376 16.76 -7.81 2.21
CA LYS A 376 16.73 -8.42 3.55
C LYS A 376 18.15 -8.52 4.12
N PRO A 377 18.36 -8.24 5.43
CA PRO A 377 19.65 -8.47 6.04
C PRO A 377 19.99 -9.96 6.01
N LEU A 378 21.21 -10.28 5.59
CA LEU A 378 21.84 -11.56 5.90
C LEU A 378 22.27 -11.46 7.36
N GLY A 379 21.92 -12.42 8.21
CA GLY A 379 22.27 -12.38 9.63
C GLY A 379 23.76 -12.11 9.86
N ASN A 380 24.11 -11.62 11.05
CA ASN A 380 25.51 -11.52 11.44
C ASN A 380 26.01 -12.94 11.71
N ASP A 381 26.58 -13.59 10.69
CA ASP A 381 27.41 -14.79 10.86
C ASP A 381 28.79 -14.42 11.43
#